data_AF-A0A0Q0VIV1-F1
#
_entry.id   AF-A0A0Q0VIV1-F1
#
_cell.length_a   1.000
_cell.length_b   1.000
_cell.length_c   1.000
_cell.angle_alpha   90.00
_cell.angle_beta   90.00
_cell.angle_gamma   90.00
#
_symmetry.space_group_name_H-M   'P 1'
#
loop_
_entity.id
_entity.type
_entity.pdbx_description
1 polymer ?
#
loop_
_entity_poly.entity_id
_entity_poly.type
_entity_poly.pdbx_seq_one_letter_code
_entity_poly.pdbx_strand_id
1 'polypeptide(L)'
;MLLNGWNYISFPKSLLPYNGWNQAAYVFADVDTGGRSIFTYDASTGMWDSVSYATVIEPLVGYAVYSVGTSTANTNYYPPGQQQNPSITLYPGWNLVGYFDPMGNDNDDFLHAAMAREELESLGSDWCYYIGWNAASQQYETSIINGADDVHSDFRLAYPKKGYWLYMIANRNLAFATDHDYTCSAEWVGDYPGVANDLQSSDDEASGFYYLLSGDNKWSGSFIHGDSAANEDHWKDSEYGGHDDDFIDDTHFAFFAGHGAPGLIAFSDGISSSYLTYDEALWGNTRVDWIALAACMVLNESNNNYALWEDSFKGLHSVVGWETIGTGHPDLGTIFANRLRQGNTIWDSWKYATDSIIPWDGYRVGILAVDIDGNTNTKECIDDHIYGHGTWFSPSGYDVQFDHEFHSCIP
;
A
#
# COMPACT_ATOMS: atom_id res chain seq x y z
N MET A 1 14.95 12.91 -6.86
CA MET A 1 15.45 13.72 -7.99
C MET A 1 14.74 15.08 -7.96
N LEU A 2 15.46 16.17 -8.16
CA LEU A 2 14.94 17.54 -8.30
C LEU A 2 14.76 17.85 -9.78
N LEU A 3 13.69 18.59 -10.11
CA LEU A 3 13.41 19.07 -11.46
C LEU A 3 13.69 20.57 -11.58
N ASN A 4 13.77 21.07 -12.80
CA ASN A 4 13.89 22.51 -13.05
C ASN A 4 12.70 23.27 -12.44
N GLY A 5 12.97 24.33 -11.67
CA GLY A 5 11.98 25.10 -10.94
C GLY A 5 12.00 24.83 -9.44
N TRP A 6 10.88 25.11 -8.77
CA TRP A 6 10.72 24.82 -7.34
C TRP A 6 10.41 23.35 -7.10
N ASN A 7 11.04 22.81 -6.07
CA ASN A 7 10.83 21.46 -5.55
C ASN A 7 10.56 21.59 -4.06
N TYR A 8 9.47 20.99 -3.58
CA TYR A 8 9.19 20.86 -2.15
C TYR A 8 9.52 19.42 -1.79
N ILE A 9 10.59 19.25 -1.04
CA ILE A 9 11.16 17.94 -0.74
C ILE A 9 11.24 17.70 0.76
N SER A 10 11.40 16.45 1.12
CA SER A 10 11.79 16.03 2.45
C SER A 10 12.86 14.94 2.35
N PHE A 11 13.37 14.51 3.50
CA PHE A 11 14.24 13.36 3.58
C PHE A 11 13.52 12.30 4.43
N PRO A 12 13.22 11.13 3.86
CA PRO A 12 12.42 10.12 4.54
C PRO A 12 13.16 9.46 5.69
N LYS A 13 14.48 9.64 5.79
CA LYS A 13 15.35 8.98 6.77
C LYS A 13 16.34 9.98 7.33
N SER A 14 16.79 9.72 8.56
CA SER A 14 17.87 10.51 9.16
C SER A 14 19.17 10.30 8.40
N LEU A 15 19.89 11.38 8.13
CA LEU A 15 21.20 11.38 7.48
C LEU A 15 22.33 11.20 8.50
N LEU A 16 23.38 10.48 8.10
CA LEU A 16 24.59 10.28 8.90
C LEU A 16 25.27 11.62 9.21
N PRO A 17 25.60 11.93 10.48
CA PRO A 17 26.28 13.16 10.84
C PRO A 17 27.78 13.14 10.54
N TYR A 18 28.32 12.01 10.08
CA TYR A 18 29.75 11.83 9.84
C TYR A 18 30.28 12.89 8.87
N ASN A 19 31.30 13.65 9.28
CA ASN A 19 31.89 14.75 8.50
C ASN A 19 30.87 15.79 7.97
N GLY A 20 29.73 15.97 8.65
CA GLY A 20 28.69 16.93 8.24
C GLY A 20 27.87 16.48 7.03
N TRP A 21 27.80 15.19 6.72
CA TRP A 21 26.98 14.68 5.61
C TRP A 21 25.48 14.92 5.76
N ASN A 22 25.03 15.20 6.99
CA ASN A 22 23.66 15.62 7.27
C ASN A 22 23.44 17.13 7.18
N GLN A 23 24.46 17.93 6.85
CA GLN A 23 24.33 19.39 6.74
C GLN A 23 23.95 19.80 5.32
N ALA A 24 23.18 20.87 5.19
CA ALA A 24 22.71 21.40 3.91
C ALA A 24 23.85 21.64 2.90
N ALA A 25 25.03 22.05 3.36
CA ALA A 25 26.21 22.23 2.51
C ALA A 25 26.63 20.98 1.75
N TYR A 26 26.47 19.80 2.37
CA TYR A 26 26.77 18.52 1.73
C TYR A 26 25.58 18.01 0.93
N VAL A 27 24.40 18.02 1.55
CA VAL A 27 23.15 17.48 0.98
C VAL A 27 22.79 18.16 -0.34
N PHE A 28 22.99 19.47 -0.43
CA PHE A 28 22.66 20.27 -1.62
C PHE A 28 23.89 20.72 -2.42
N ALA A 29 25.06 20.12 -2.20
CA ALA A 29 26.32 20.55 -2.82
C ALA A 29 26.26 20.61 -4.36
N ASP A 30 25.53 19.67 -4.97
CA ASP A 30 25.44 19.49 -6.42
C ASP A 30 24.16 20.11 -7.02
N VAL A 31 23.40 20.88 -6.23
CA VAL A 31 22.18 21.55 -6.69
C VAL A 31 22.50 22.98 -7.10
N ASP A 32 22.42 23.27 -8.41
CA ASP A 32 22.47 24.64 -8.91
C ASP A 32 21.14 25.34 -8.63
N THR A 33 21.09 26.15 -7.56
CA THR A 33 19.89 26.90 -7.18
C THR A 33 19.68 28.18 -8.00
N GLY A 34 20.56 28.48 -8.95
CA GLY A 34 20.55 29.73 -9.70
C GLY A 34 20.66 30.96 -8.79
N GLY A 35 21.39 30.83 -7.68
CA GLY A 35 21.59 31.87 -6.67
C GLY A 35 20.44 32.07 -5.69
N ARG A 36 19.41 31.20 -5.69
CA ARG A 36 18.30 31.26 -4.73
C ARG A 36 18.67 30.56 -3.43
N SER A 37 18.18 31.10 -2.32
CA SER A 37 18.23 30.44 -1.02
C SER A 37 17.32 29.22 -1.03
N ILE A 38 17.70 28.22 -0.24
CA ILE A 38 16.84 27.10 0.15
C ILE A 38 16.05 27.56 1.38
N PHE A 39 14.77 27.20 1.46
CA PHE A 39 13.90 27.62 2.55
C PHE A 39 13.27 26.44 3.29
N THR A 40 12.96 26.64 4.56
CA THR A 40 12.00 25.85 5.34
C THR A 40 10.99 26.80 5.99
N TYR A 41 9.92 26.29 6.57
CA TYR A 41 8.85 27.11 7.14
C TYR A 41 8.76 26.94 8.65
N ASP A 42 8.98 28.02 9.40
CA ASP A 42 8.76 28.05 10.84
C ASP A 42 7.30 28.42 11.12
N ALA A 43 6.48 27.40 11.38
CA ALA A 43 5.07 27.56 11.70
C ALA A 43 4.83 28.24 13.06
N SER A 44 5.80 28.26 13.97
CA SER A 44 5.66 28.96 15.26
C SER A 44 5.65 30.48 15.10
N THR A 45 6.32 30.98 14.06
CA THR A 45 6.36 32.41 13.70
C THR A 45 5.56 32.73 12.44
N GLY A 46 5.17 31.72 11.66
CA GLY A 46 4.44 31.85 10.40
C GLY A 46 5.32 32.37 9.25
N MET A 47 6.63 32.15 9.32
CA MET A 47 7.61 32.78 8.43
C MET A 47 8.48 31.74 7.72
N TRP A 48 8.99 32.13 6.55
CA TRP A 48 10.04 31.38 5.85
C TRP A 48 11.40 31.64 6.46
N ASP A 49 12.14 30.57 6.73
CA ASP A 49 13.52 30.62 7.19
C ASP A 49 14.48 30.16 6.09
N SER A 50 15.60 30.87 5.96
CA SER A 50 16.67 30.46 5.06
C SER A 50 17.46 29.30 5.65
N VAL A 51 17.59 28.21 4.91
CA VAL A 51 18.45 27.08 5.26
C VAL A 51 19.90 27.49 5.03
N SER A 52 20.68 27.53 6.12
CA SER A 52 22.10 27.87 6.07
C SER A 52 22.94 26.64 5.71
N TYR A 53 24.19 26.85 5.29
CA TYR A 53 25.13 25.76 4.99
C TYR A 53 25.34 24.77 6.14
N ALA A 54 25.28 25.23 7.39
CA ALA A 54 25.49 24.39 8.58
C ALA A 54 24.19 23.78 9.13
N THR A 55 23.03 24.11 8.53
CA THR A 55 21.73 23.58 8.97
C THR A 55 21.72 22.07 8.78
N VAL A 56 21.41 21.34 9.86
CA VAL A 56 21.19 19.90 9.81
C VAL A 56 19.85 19.65 9.11
N ILE A 57 19.87 18.74 8.15
CA ILE A 57 18.70 18.29 7.42
C ILE A 57 18.08 17.15 8.22
N GLU A 58 16.83 17.33 8.63
CA GLU A 58 16.11 16.43 9.50
C GLU A 58 14.88 15.85 8.76
N PRO A 59 14.47 14.61 9.09
CA PRO A 59 13.21 14.09 8.59
C PRO A 59 12.01 14.83 9.18
N LEU A 60 10.82 14.58 8.62
CA LEU A 60 9.57 15.29 8.93
C LEU A 60 9.57 16.81 8.64
N VAL A 61 10.72 17.38 8.25
CA VAL A 61 10.83 18.78 7.82
C VAL A 61 10.74 18.86 6.30
N GLY A 62 9.94 19.80 5.80
CA GLY A 62 9.89 20.11 4.37
C GLY A 62 10.83 21.27 3.99
N TYR A 63 11.41 21.16 2.80
CA TYR A 63 12.38 22.11 2.24
C TYR A 63 11.95 22.56 0.84
N ALA A 64 11.91 23.87 0.63
CA ALA A 64 11.68 24.46 -0.69
C ALA A 64 13.03 24.76 -1.35
N VAL A 65 13.35 24.01 -2.41
CA VAL A 65 14.61 24.07 -3.15
C VAL A 65 14.33 24.43 -4.60
N TYR A 66 14.93 25.51 -5.09
CA TYR A 66 14.95 25.79 -6.52
C TYR A 66 16.11 25.05 -7.18
N SER A 67 15.89 24.45 -8.35
CA SER A 67 16.96 23.88 -9.18
C SER A 67 16.88 24.43 -10.60
N VAL A 68 18.02 24.79 -11.19
CA VAL A 68 18.11 25.27 -12.59
C VAL A 68 17.89 24.15 -13.61
N GLY A 69 18.12 22.91 -13.21
CA GLY A 69 17.94 21.72 -14.03
C GLY A 69 17.69 20.48 -13.19
N THR A 70 17.68 19.32 -13.83
CA THR A 70 17.59 18.05 -13.11
C THR A 70 18.84 17.84 -12.26
N SER A 71 18.68 17.56 -10.97
CA SER A 71 19.77 17.27 -10.03
C SER A 71 19.30 16.29 -8.95
N THR A 72 20.21 15.77 -8.14
CA THR A 72 19.89 14.87 -7.02
C THR A 72 20.61 15.38 -5.77
N ALA A 73 19.89 15.43 -4.66
CA ALA A 73 20.48 15.74 -3.36
C ALA A 73 21.34 14.56 -2.87
N ASN A 74 22.46 14.85 -2.22
CA ASN A 74 23.32 13.84 -1.63
C ASN A 74 22.69 13.28 -0.37
N THR A 75 22.47 11.96 -0.35
CA THR A 75 21.82 11.27 0.77
C THR A 75 22.71 10.14 1.28
N ASN A 76 23.23 10.30 2.49
CA ASN A 76 23.91 9.23 3.24
C ASN A 76 23.07 8.91 4.47
N TYR A 77 22.11 8.00 4.34
CA TYR A 77 21.21 7.67 5.45
C TYR A 77 21.90 6.80 6.51
N TYR A 78 21.36 6.81 7.72
CA TYR A 78 21.65 5.73 8.66
C TYR A 78 21.18 4.39 8.08
N PRO A 79 21.93 3.29 8.28
CA PRO A 79 21.54 1.97 7.81
C PRO A 79 20.29 1.46 8.54
N PRO A 80 19.56 0.47 7.97
CA PRO A 80 18.40 -0.15 8.59
C PRO A 80 18.67 -0.61 10.04
N GLY A 81 17.70 -0.39 10.92
CA GLY A 81 17.81 -0.71 12.34
C GLY A 81 18.61 0.30 13.19
N GLN A 82 19.19 1.34 12.58
CA GLN A 82 19.81 2.46 13.30
C GLN A 82 19.02 3.77 13.21
N GLN A 83 17.97 3.81 12.38
CA GLN A 83 17.02 4.92 12.35
C GLN A 83 16.34 5.06 13.72
N GLN A 84 16.19 6.30 14.18
CA GLN A 84 15.38 6.63 15.34
C GLN A 84 14.14 7.38 14.85
N ASN A 85 12.98 7.06 15.43
CA ASN A 85 11.74 7.72 15.06
C ASN A 85 11.83 9.21 15.44
N PRO A 86 11.80 10.12 14.45
CA PRO A 86 11.80 11.54 14.71
C PRO A 86 10.44 11.97 15.22
N SER A 87 10.41 13.13 15.88
CA SER A 87 9.16 13.81 16.20
C SER A 87 9.37 15.31 16.14
N ILE A 88 8.42 16.02 15.51
CA ILE A 88 8.42 17.48 15.41
C ILE A 88 7.12 18.06 15.97
N THR A 89 7.21 19.24 16.57
CA THR A 89 6.02 19.99 17.00
C THR A 89 5.47 20.81 15.85
N LEU A 90 4.21 20.58 15.53
CA LEU A 90 3.45 21.35 14.57
C LEU A 90 2.55 22.36 15.28
N TYR A 91 2.29 23.49 14.62
CA TYR A 91 1.55 24.63 15.18
C TYR A 91 0.31 24.95 14.35
N PRO A 92 -0.77 25.51 14.94
CA PRO A 92 -1.95 25.94 14.21
C PRO A 92 -1.63 26.81 12.99
N GLY A 93 -2.27 26.50 11.87
CA GLY A 93 -1.96 27.09 10.57
C GLY A 93 -1.13 26.16 9.69
N TRP A 94 -0.50 26.73 8.67
CA TRP A 94 0.31 25.98 7.71
C TRP A 94 1.65 25.57 8.33
N ASN A 95 2.05 24.33 8.11
CA ASN A 95 3.36 23.78 8.42
C ASN A 95 3.92 23.19 7.13
N LEU A 96 5.22 23.36 6.87
CA LEU A 96 5.88 22.68 5.77
C LEU A 96 6.58 21.43 6.32
N VAL A 97 5.97 20.28 6.11
CA VAL A 97 6.41 19.02 6.70
C VAL A 97 6.93 18.07 5.63
N GLY A 98 7.63 17.06 6.08
CA GLY A 98 8.11 15.96 5.27
C GLY A 98 7.47 14.64 5.70
N TYR A 99 7.66 13.65 4.84
CA TYR A 99 7.39 12.24 5.13
C TYR A 99 8.57 11.61 5.89
N PHE A 100 8.34 10.71 6.84
CA PHE A 100 9.39 9.84 7.42
C PHE A 100 9.09 8.36 7.17
N ASP A 101 10.00 7.71 6.44
CA ASP A 101 9.99 6.28 6.25
C ASP A 101 11.27 5.66 6.83
N PRO A 102 11.25 5.00 8.01
CA PRO A 102 12.41 4.25 8.45
C PRO A 102 12.60 2.96 7.65
N MET A 103 11.60 2.56 6.87
CA MET A 103 11.60 1.31 6.12
C MET A 103 12.31 1.51 4.77
N GLY A 104 12.89 0.43 4.27
CA GLY A 104 13.77 0.41 3.10
C GLY A 104 15.22 0.08 3.43
N ASN A 105 15.92 -0.52 2.47
CA ASN A 105 17.30 -0.99 2.60
C ASN A 105 18.32 0.16 2.59
N ASP A 106 19.61 -0.17 2.71
CA ASP A 106 20.73 0.77 2.66
C ASP A 106 20.78 1.63 1.37
N ASN A 107 20.14 1.19 0.29
CA ASN A 107 20.16 1.85 -1.02
C ASN A 107 18.94 2.76 -1.26
N ASP A 108 17.99 2.82 -0.33
CA ASP A 108 16.77 3.60 -0.48
C ASP A 108 15.83 3.07 -1.59
N ASP A 109 15.96 1.78 -1.93
CA ASP A 109 15.24 1.12 -3.04
C ASP A 109 13.77 0.80 -2.71
N PHE A 110 13.37 0.88 -1.43
CA PHE A 110 12.06 0.47 -0.93
C PHE A 110 11.52 1.49 0.07
N LEU A 111 11.36 2.74 -0.38
CA LEU A 111 10.61 3.72 0.38
C LEU A 111 9.14 3.60 0.01
N HIS A 112 8.31 3.72 1.02
CA HIS A 112 6.89 3.47 0.96
C HIS A 112 6.12 4.77 0.87
N ALA A 113 5.12 4.82 -0.01
CA ALA A 113 4.03 5.74 0.21
C ALA A 113 3.08 5.10 1.23
N ALA A 114 2.45 5.93 2.03
CA ALA A 114 1.42 5.51 2.97
C ALA A 114 0.24 6.46 2.83
N MET A 115 -0.95 6.01 3.23
CA MET A 115 -2.10 6.91 3.30
C MET A 115 -1.77 8.10 4.19
N ALA A 116 -2.23 9.30 3.80
CA ALA A 116 -2.03 10.48 4.63
C ALA A 116 -2.60 10.30 6.05
N ARG A 117 -3.70 9.55 6.20
CA ARG A 117 -4.27 9.18 7.50
C ARG A 117 -3.28 8.43 8.39
N GLU A 118 -2.52 7.49 7.85
CA GLU A 118 -1.56 6.66 8.60
C GLU A 118 -0.28 7.46 8.90
N GLU A 119 0.28 8.12 7.90
CA GLU A 119 1.48 8.96 8.09
C GLU A 119 1.23 10.08 9.12
N LEU A 120 -0.01 10.58 9.19
CA LEU A 120 -0.42 11.63 10.11
C LEU A 120 -1.20 11.11 11.32
N GLU A 121 -1.19 9.79 11.60
CA GLU A 121 -2.02 9.17 12.65
C GLU A 121 -1.79 9.83 14.03
N SER A 122 -0.54 10.13 14.37
CA SER A 122 -0.17 10.79 15.63
C SER A 122 -0.84 12.17 15.84
N LEU A 123 -1.31 12.78 14.75
CA LEU A 123 -2.05 14.04 14.75
C LEU A 123 -3.55 13.84 14.97
N GLY A 124 -4.10 12.68 14.64
CA GLY A 124 -5.54 12.38 14.76
C GLY A 124 -6.40 13.44 14.07
N SER A 125 -7.35 14.02 14.81
CA SER A 125 -8.24 15.08 14.30
C SER A 125 -7.64 16.49 14.31
N ASP A 126 -6.37 16.66 14.73
CA ASP A 126 -5.74 17.98 14.87
C ASP A 126 -5.18 18.55 13.54
N TRP A 127 -5.30 17.83 12.42
CA TRP A 127 -4.95 18.30 11.06
C TRP A 127 -6.17 18.35 10.13
N CYS A 128 -6.10 19.17 9.06
CA CYS A 128 -7.23 19.37 8.16
C CYS A 128 -6.89 19.23 6.66
N TYR A 129 -5.80 19.85 6.20
CA TYR A 129 -5.39 19.81 4.78
C TYR A 129 -3.94 19.34 4.67
N TYR A 130 -3.67 18.51 3.67
CA TYR A 130 -2.34 18.05 3.33
C TYR A 130 -2.15 18.13 1.81
N ILE A 131 -1.15 18.88 1.34
CA ILE A 131 -1.03 19.26 -0.08
C ILE A 131 0.41 19.15 -0.56
N GLY A 132 0.61 18.31 -1.58
CA GLY A 132 1.89 18.14 -2.25
C GLY A 132 2.16 19.18 -3.35
N TRP A 133 3.41 19.28 -3.78
CA TRP A 133 3.83 20.08 -4.92
C TRP A 133 4.31 19.20 -6.07
N ASN A 134 3.75 19.41 -7.25
CA ASN A 134 4.19 18.78 -8.47
C ASN A 134 5.28 19.62 -9.14
N ALA A 135 6.54 19.19 -9.01
CA ALA A 135 7.68 19.92 -9.56
C ALA A 135 7.73 19.91 -11.11
N ALA A 136 7.11 18.94 -11.79
CA ALA A 136 7.10 18.92 -13.25
C ALA A 136 6.16 19.99 -13.84
N SER A 137 4.96 20.12 -13.27
CA SER A 137 3.96 21.11 -13.68
C SER A 137 4.09 22.46 -12.96
N GLN A 138 4.89 22.53 -11.90
CA GLN A 138 5.05 23.71 -11.03
C GLN A 138 3.71 24.16 -10.43
N GLN A 139 2.92 23.21 -9.94
CA GLN A 139 1.60 23.44 -9.36
C GLN A 139 1.40 22.61 -8.09
N TYR A 140 0.48 23.04 -7.23
CA TYR A 140 -0.01 22.22 -6.13
C TYR A 140 -0.86 21.08 -6.66
N GLU A 141 -0.77 19.94 -5.99
CA GLU A 141 -1.56 18.76 -6.30
C GLU A 141 -2.95 18.84 -5.68
N THR A 142 -3.81 17.89 -6.03
CA THR A 142 -5.08 17.67 -5.35
C THR A 142 -4.83 17.56 -3.85
N SER A 143 -5.57 18.35 -3.06
CA SER A 143 -5.47 18.31 -1.60
C SER A 143 -5.98 17.00 -1.05
N ILE A 144 -5.38 16.59 0.07
CA ILE A 144 -5.82 15.51 0.93
C ILE A 144 -6.46 16.15 2.17
N ILE A 145 -7.66 15.73 2.53
CA ILE A 145 -8.50 16.32 3.58
C ILE A 145 -8.84 15.25 4.60
N ASN A 146 -8.57 15.53 5.87
CA ASN A 146 -8.84 14.62 6.98
C ASN A 146 -10.32 14.22 7.03
N GLY A 147 -10.60 12.92 6.92
CA GLY A 147 -11.95 12.33 6.92
C GLY A 147 -12.81 12.63 5.68
N ALA A 148 -12.22 13.10 4.57
CA ALA A 148 -12.96 13.18 3.30
C ALA A 148 -13.14 11.80 2.67
N ASP A 149 -14.21 11.65 1.89
CA ASP A 149 -14.66 10.41 1.23
C ASP A 149 -14.69 10.55 -0.31
N ASP A 150 -14.17 11.66 -0.84
CA ASP A 150 -14.15 11.95 -2.28
C ASP A 150 -12.73 11.96 -2.85
N VAL A 151 -12.54 12.64 -3.99
CA VAL A 151 -11.22 12.81 -4.62
C VAL A 151 -10.16 13.47 -3.71
N HIS A 152 -10.55 14.01 -2.55
CA HIS A 152 -9.71 14.59 -1.51
C HIS A 152 -9.53 13.69 -0.29
N SER A 153 -9.96 12.42 -0.33
CA SER A 153 -9.86 11.49 0.81
C SER A 153 -8.47 11.43 1.47
N ASP A 154 -8.44 11.21 2.78
CA ASP A 154 -7.21 10.99 3.55
C ASP A 154 -6.64 9.57 3.43
N PHE A 155 -7.30 8.71 2.67
CA PHE A 155 -6.74 7.48 2.12
C PHE A 155 -5.75 7.72 0.98
N ARG A 156 -5.70 8.93 0.42
CA ARG A 156 -4.73 9.25 -0.63
C ARG A 156 -3.29 9.12 -0.13
N LEU A 157 -2.46 8.53 -0.97
CA LEU A 157 -1.05 8.29 -0.70
C LEU A 157 -0.23 9.58 -0.56
N ALA A 158 0.58 9.60 0.49
CA ALA A 158 1.69 10.49 0.73
C ALA A 158 2.98 9.77 0.36
N TYR A 159 3.75 10.34 -0.56
CA TYR A 159 5.00 9.80 -1.06
C TYR A 159 6.22 10.31 -0.29
N PRO A 160 7.24 9.44 -0.12
CA PRO A 160 8.51 9.78 0.51
C PRO A 160 9.32 10.75 -0.36
N LYS A 161 10.34 11.36 0.23
CA LYS A 161 11.21 12.39 -0.41
C LYS A 161 10.48 13.70 -0.78
N LYS A 162 9.20 13.84 -0.47
CA LYS A 162 8.37 15.00 -0.82
C LYS A 162 8.01 15.83 0.40
N GLY A 163 8.02 17.14 0.21
CA GLY A 163 7.54 18.10 1.19
C GLY A 163 6.08 18.46 0.94
N TYR A 164 5.32 18.63 2.01
CA TYR A 164 3.89 18.89 1.96
C TYR A 164 3.52 20.07 2.85
N TRP A 165 2.55 20.84 2.37
CA TRP A 165 1.86 21.79 3.23
C TRP A 165 0.81 21.06 4.05
N LEU A 166 0.93 21.15 5.37
CA LEU A 166 0.01 20.57 6.34
C LEU A 166 -0.66 21.68 7.15
N TYR A 167 -1.98 21.76 7.11
CA TYR A 167 -2.75 22.70 7.92
C TYR A 167 -3.18 22.05 9.23
N MET A 168 -2.71 22.60 10.35
CA MET A 168 -3.07 22.17 11.70
C MET A 168 -4.14 23.07 12.32
N ILE A 169 -5.02 22.47 13.12
CA ILE A 169 -6.00 23.21 13.94
C ILE A 169 -5.54 23.38 15.40
N ALA A 170 -4.62 22.54 15.87
CA ALA A 170 -4.06 22.59 17.22
C ALA A 170 -2.56 22.27 17.24
N ASN A 171 -1.88 22.60 18.34
CA ASN A 171 -0.50 22.17 18.55
C ASN A 171 -0.46 20.65 18.74
N ARG A 172 0.38 19.95 17.98
CA ARG A 172 0.51 18.50 18.08
C ARG A 172 1.90 18.07 17.65
N ASN A 173 2.38 16.95 18.17
CA ASN A 173 3.63 16.38 17.71
C ASN A 173 3.34 15.37 16.59
N LEU A 174 3.90 15.62 15.41
CA LEU A 174 3.98 14.60 14.36
C LEU A 174 5.10 13.64 14.77
N ALA A 175 4.79 12.36 14.78
CA ALA A 175 5.73 11.28 15.02
C ALA A 175 5.33 10.08 14.15
N PHE A 176 6.33 9.28 13.77
CA PHE A 176 6.10 8.00 13.11
C PHE A 176 5.32 7.06 14.03
N ALA A 177 4.22 6.50 13.52
CA ALA A 177 3.42 5.52 14.24
C ALA A 177 4.26 4.25 14.50
N THR A 178 4.50 3.93 15.77
CA THR A 178 5.27 2.72 16.16
C THR A 178 4.43 1.46 16.18
N ASP A 179 3.11 1.61 16.20
CA ASP A 179 2.14 0.55 16.47
C ASP A 179 1.25 0.38 15.23
N HIS A 180 1.85 0.04 14.09
CA HIS A 180 1.05 -0.43 12.96
C HIS A 180 0.65 -1.88 13.25
N ASP A 181 -0.53 -2.08 13.84
CA ASP A 181 -1.25 -3.34 13.73
C ASP A 181 -1.84 -3.38 12.32
N TYR A 182 -1.11 -3.96 11.37
CA TYR A 182 -1.64 -4.23 10.04
C TYR A 182 -2.83 -5.17 10.17
N THR A 183 -3.84 -5.00 9.33
CA THR A 183 -5.12 -5.71 9.48
C THR A 183 -5.34 -6.64 8.31
N CYS A 184 -5.80 -7.86 8.61
CA CYS A 184 -6.33 -8.76 7.61
C CYS A 184 -7.83 -9.00 7.80
N SER A 185 -8.50 -9.35 6.70
CA SER A 185 -9.89 -9.82 6.67
C SER A 185 -9.98 -11.13 5.88
N ALA A 186 -11.05 -11.88 6.11
CA ALA A 186 -11.35 -13.03 5.26
C ALA A 186 -12.85 -13.23 5.09
N GLU A 187 -13.27 -13.67 3.90
CA GLU A 187 -14.61 -14.16 3.68
C GLU A 187 -14.61 -15.51 3.00
N TRP A 188 -15.63 -16.30 3.28
CA TRP A 188 -15.81 -17.58 2.64
C TRP A 188 -17.27 -17.93 2.43
N VAL A 189 -17.53 -18.72 1.39
CA VAL A 189 -18.84 -19.25 1.08
C VAL A 189 -18.68 -20.73 0.79
N GLY A 190 -19.19 -21.57 1.68
CA GLY A 190 -19.20 -23.02 1.56
C GLY A 190 -20.52 -23.54 1.01
N ASP A 191 -21.65 -22.94 1.40
CA ASP A 191 -22.99 -23.39 1.04
C ASP A 191 -23.57 -22.64 -0.17
N TYR A 192 -23.89 -23.36 -1.26
CA TYR A 192 -24.47 -22.80 -2.49
C TYR A 192 -25.82 -23.45 -2.87
N PRO A 193 -26.83 -23.40 -1.98
CA PRO A 193 -28.06 -24.15 -2.14
C PRO A 193 -28.78 -23.82 -3.45
N GLY A 194 -28.91 -24.83 -4.31
CA GLY A 194 -29.68 -24.73 -5.55
C GLY A 194 -29.00 -23.97 -6.69
N VAL A 195 -27.76 -23.51 -6.52
CA VAL A 195 -27.02 -22.72 -7.53
C VAL A 195 -25.72 -23.41 -7.96
N ALA A 196 -24.95 -23.94 -7.01
CA ALA A 196 -23.71 -24.66 -7.29
C ALA A 196 -23.51 -25.82 -6.29
N ASN A 197 -22.40 -26.55 -6.41
CA ASN A 197 -22.03 -27.56 -5.41
C ASN A 197 -21.40 -26.86 -4.19
N ASP A 198 -21.67 -27.37 -3.00
CA ASP A 198 -21.06 -26.85 -1.77
C ASP A 198 -19.54 -27.11 -1.75
N LEU A 199 -18.80 -26.17 -1.17
CA LEU A 199 -17.35 -26.17 -1.04
C LEU A 199 -16.95 -26.40 0.42
N GLN A 200 -16.62 -27.66 0.73
CA GLN A 200 -16.44 -28.13 2.11
C GLN A 200 -15.21 -27.58 2.85
N SER A 201 -14.27 -26.93 2.16
CA SER A 201 -13.02 -26.45 2.75
C SER A 201 -12.92 -24.92 2.82
N SER A 202 -13.91 -24.19 2.31
CA SER A 202 -13.83 -22.73 2.18
C SER A 202 -13.71 -22.04 3.55
N ASP A 203 -14.37 -22.59 4.57
CA ASP A 203 -14.28 -22.12 5.95
C ASP A 203 -12.88 -22.35 6.55
N ASP A 204 -12.32 -23.55 6.37
CA ASP A 204 -10.99 -23.90 6.85
C ASP A 204 -9.91 -23.06 6.16
N GLU A 205 -10.04 -22.78 4.86
CA GLU A 205 -9.12 -21.93 4.12
C GLU A 205 -9.09 -20.49 4.65
N ALA A 206 -10.26 -19.84 4.71
CA ALA A 206 -10.37 -18.47 5.18
C ALA A 206 -9.99 -18.35 6.67
N SER A 207 -10.44 -19.28 7.51
CA SER A 207 -10.09 -19.29 8.94
C SER A 207 -8.60 -19.53 9.16
N GLY A 208 -8.01 -20.44 8.39
CA GLY A 208 -6.59 -20.74 8.43
C GLY A 208 -5.72 -19.54 8.07
N PHE A 209 -6.08 -18.81 7.01
CA PHE A 209 -5.42 -17.54 6.66
C PHE A 209 -5.60 -16.49 7.75
N TYR A 210 -6.85 -16.19 8.11
CA TYR A 210 -7.21 -15.09 9.00
C TYR A 210 -6.57 -15.24 10.37
N TYR A 211 -6.83 -16.36 11.07
CA TYR A 211 -6.36 -16.54 12.45
C TYR A 211 -4.84 -16.71 12.54
N LEU A 212 -4.20 -17.25 11.50
CA LEU A 212 -2.76 -17.40 11.51
C LEU A 212 -2.06 -16.08 11.25
N LEU A 213 -2.54 -15.26 10.30
CA LEU A 213 -1.97 -13.94 10.03
C LEU A 213 -2.25 -12.96 11.18
N SER A 214 -3.49 -12.90 11.67
CA SER A 214 -3.87 -12.04 12.81
C SER A 214 -3.21 -12.44 14.14
N GLY A 215 -2.55 -13.60 14.19
CA GLY A 215 -1.76 -14.06 15.33
C GLY A 215 -0.28 -13.65 15.26
N ASP A 216 0.13 -12.93 14.22
CA ASP A 216 1.45 -12.32 14.11
C ASP A 216 1.58 -11.09 15.02
N ASN A 217 2.79 -10.73 15.46
CA ASN A 217 2.96 -9.64 16.42
C ASN A 217 2.87 -8.24 15.79
N LYS A 218 2.67 -8.16 14.47
CA LYS A 218 2.47 -6.92 13.70
C LYS A 218 1.12 -6.88 13.00
N TRP A 219 0.33 -7.96 13.11
CA TRP A 219 -0.93 -8.09 12.42
C TRP A 219 -2.07 -8.38 13.39
N SER A 220 -3.22 -7.82 13.11
CA SER A 220 -4.47 -8.06 13.81
C SER A 220 -5.56 -8.43 12.80
N GLY A 221 -6.65 -9.00 13.29
CA GLY A 221 -7.79 -9.40 12.46
C GLY A 221 -8.88 -8.34 12.55
N SER A 222 -9.39 -7.88 11.41
CA SER A 222 -10.53 -6.98 11.33
C SER A 222 -11.84 -7.76 11.44
N PHE A 223 -12.11 -8.63 10.46
CA PHE A 223 -13.28 -9.51 10.47
C PHE A 223 -13.06 -10.80 9.68
N ILE A 224 -13.88 -11.81 10.00
CA ILE A 224 -14.07 -13.00 9.16
C ILE A 224 -15.57 -13.30 9.02
N HIS A 225 -16.06 -13.45 7.79
CA HIS A 225 -17.46 -13.72 7.49
C HIS A 225 -17.63 -14.98 6.64
N GLY A 226 -18.71 -15.72 6.90
CA GLY A 226 -18.93 -17.06 6.34
C GLY A 226 -20.37 -17.28 5.93
N ASP A 227 -20.58 -17.94 4.80
CA ASP A 227 -21.88 -18.29 4.22
C ASP A 227 -22.85 -17.10 4.23
N SER A 228 -23.97 -17.19 4.96
CA SER A 228 -24.99 -16.15 5.04
C SER A 228 -24.51 -14.79 5.57
N ALA A 229 -23.30 -14.71 6.13
CA ALA A 229 -22.68 -13.45 6.54
C ALA A 229 -21.67 -12.91 5.49
N ALA A 230 -21.18 -13.76 4.58
CA ALA A 230 -20.37 -13.32 3.45
C ALA A 230 -21.28 -12.70 2.39
N ASN A 231 -20.86 -11.56 1.84
CA ASN A 231 -21.72 -10.74 1.00
C ASN A 231 -20.88 -10.00 -0.05
N GLU A 232 -21.35 -9.98 -1.31
CA GLU A 232 -20.69 -9.26 -2.38
C GLU A 232 -20.54 -7.77 -2.08
N ASP A 233 -21.46 -7.20 -1.29
CA ASP A 233 -21.43 -5.79 -0.92
C ASP A 233 -20.20 -5.42 -0.07
N HIS A 234 -19.59 -6.37 0.64
CA HIS A 234 -18.35 -6.14 1.40
C HIS A 234 -17.10 -6.04 0.51
N TRP A 235 -17.23 -6.40 -0.78
CA TRP A 235 -16.16 -6.40 -1.78
C TRP A 235 -16.40 -5.45 -2.94
N LYS A 236 -17.61 -4.89 -3.01
CA LYS A 236 -18.07 -3.99 -4.05
C LYS A 236 -17.80 -2.56 -3.63
N ASP A 237 -17.36 -1.75 -4.59
CA ASP A 237 -17.07 -0.35 -4.32
C ASP A 237 -18.34 0.47 -4.07
N SER A 238 -18.22 1.45 -3.18
CA SER A 238 -19.31 2.37 -2.82
C SER A 238 -19.91 3.12 -4.02
N GLU A 239 -19.15 3.37 -5.10
CA GLU A 239 -19.63 3.95 -6.37
C GLU A 239 -20.68 3.04 -7.04
N TYR A 240 -20.60 1.73 -6.82
CA TYR A 240 -21.52 0.72 -7.34
C TYR A 240 -22.54 0.24 -6.29
N GLY A 241 -22.62 0.93 -5.15
CA GLY A 241 -23.56 0.64 -4.08
C GLY A 241 -23.12 -0.46 -3.11
N GLY A 242 -21.84 -0.84 -3.14
CA GLY A 242 -21.23 -1.66 -2.11
C GLY A 242 -20.71 -0.83 -0.93
N HIS A 243 -19.90 -1.47 -0.08
CA HIS A 243 -19.36 -0.91 1.16
C HIS A 243 -17.94 -1.43 1.42
N ASP A 244 -17.16 -1.72 0.38
CA ASP A 244 -15.79 -2.23 0.57
C ASP A 244 -14.91 -1.31 1.46
N ASP A 245 -15.16 0.00 1.45
CA ASP A 245 -14.57 1.04 2.30
C ASP A 245 -14.83 0.88 3.81
N ASP A 246 -15.87 0.14 4.21
CA ASP A 246 -16.15 -0.26 5.60
C ASP A 246 -15.72 -1.72 5.89
N PHE A 247 -15.26 -2.44 4.87
CA PHE A 247 -14.96 -3.88 4.92
C PHE A 247 -13.57 -4.19 4.36
N ILE A 248 -13.48 -4.89 3.22
CA ILE A 248 -12.19 -5.43 2.75
C ILE A 248 -11.19 -4.32 2.41
N ASP A 249 -11.67 -3.18 1.93
CA ASP A 249 -10.87 -2.01 1.60
C ASP A 249 -10.59 -1.11 2.81
N ASP A 250 -10.99 -1.47 4.04
CA ASP A 250 -10.45 -0.91 5.31
C ASP A 250 -9.45 -1.89 5.99
N THR A 251 -8.97 -2.87 5.23
CA THR A 251 -7.90 -3.79 5.66
C THR A 251 -6.70 -3.71 4.74
N HIS A 252 -5.57 -4.31 5.10
CA HIS A 252 -4.38 -4.34 4.24
C HIS A 252 -4.27 -5.65 3.44
N PHE A 253 -4.86 -6.74 3.95
CA PHE A 253 -4.88 -8.02 3.25
C PHE A 253 -6.24 -8.71 3.40
N ALA A 254 -6.99 -8.79 2.30
CA ALA A 254 -8.24 -9.54 2.23
C ALA A 254 -8.06 -10.93 1.58
N PHE A 255 -8.79 -11.91 2.09
CA PHE A 255 -8.79 -13.27 1.56
C PHE A 255 -10.22 -13.75 1.27
N PHE A 256 -10.45 -14.33 0.11
CA PHE A 256 -11.74 -14.92 -0.26
C PHE A 256 -11.58 -16.42 -0.56
N ALA A 257 -12.48 -17.25 -0.04
CA ALA A 257 -12.62 -18.66 -0.45
C ALA A 257 -14.05 -18.98 -0.91
N GLY A 258 -14.20 -19.41 -2.17
CA GLY A 258 -15.51 -19.68 -2.72
C GLY A 258 -15.48 -20.08 -4.20
N HIS A 259 -16.64 -20.04 -4.85
CA HIS A 259 -16.73 -20.22 -6.29
C HIS A 259 -16.26 -18.95 -7.01
N GLY A 260 -15.71 -19.14 -8.20
CA GLY A 260 -15.28 -18.06 -9.06
C GLY A 260 -15.39 -18.47 -10.52
N ALA A 261 -15.26 -17.47 -11.37
CA ALA A 261 -15.10 -17.62 -12.81
C ALA A 261 -14.26 -16.45 -13.32
N PRO A 262 -13.90 -16.42 -14.62
CA PRO A 262 -13.26 -15.25 -15.22
C PRO A 262 -13.99 -13.94 -14.86
N GLY A 263 -13.31 -13.04 -14.15
CA GLY A 263 -13.82 -11.71 -13.78
C GLY A 263 -14.91 -11.69 -12.70
N LEU A 264 -15.13 -12.78 -11.94
CA LEU A 264 -16.11 -12.76 -10.85
C LEU A 264 -15.79 -13.73 -9.71
N ILE A 265 -16.27 -13.39 -8.52
CA ILE A 265 -16.42 -14.29 -7.37
C ILE A 265 -17.88 -14.37 -6.95
N ALA A 266 -18.30 -15.52 -6.43
CA ALA A 266 -19.71 -15.81 -6.17
C ALA A 266 -20.02 -15.85 -4.67
N PHE A 267 -21.16 -15.27 -4.31
CA PHE A 267 -21.68 -15.24 -2.94
C PHE A 267 -23.04 -15.94 -2.86
N SER A 268 -23.44 -16.30 -1.65
CA SER A 268 -24.68 -17.02 -1.38
C SER A 268 -25.16 -16.72 0.04
N ASP A 269 -26.38 -16.21 0.17
CA ASP A 269 -27.03 -15.98 1.47
C ASP A 269 -27.78 -17.22 1.98
N GLY A 270 -27.62 -18.36 1.29
CA GLY A 270 -28.36 -19.60 1.56
C GLY A 270 -29.78 -19.64 0.95
N ILE A 271 -30.21 -18.59 0.26
CA ILE A 271 -31.53 -18.48 -0.39
C ILE A 271 -31.38 -18.09 -1.87
N SER A 272 -30.45 -17.21 -2.17
CA SER A 272 -30.12 -16.66 -3.48
C SER A 272 -28.60 -16.51 -3.62
N SER A 273 -28.14 -16.42 -4.86
CA SER A 273 -26.73 -16.14 -5.15
C SER A 273 -26.59 -14.78 -5.80
N SER A 274 -25.52 -14.14 -5.42
CA SER A 274 -25.04 -12.86 -5.92
C SER A 274 -23.60 -13.04 -6.38
N TYR A 275 -23.09 -12.04 -7.08
CA TYR A 275 -21.76 -12.05 -7.63
C TYR A 275 -21.16 -10.67 -7.45
N LEU A 276 -19.87 -10.63 -7.15
CA LEU A 276 -19.07 -9.46 -7.44
C LEU A 276 -18.44 -9.65 -8.82
N THR A 277 -18.66 -8.70 -9.72
CA THR A 277 -17.94 -8.66 -11.01
C THR A 277 -16.82 -7.64 -10.98
N TYR A 278 -15.79 -7.87 -11.79
CA TYR A 278 -14.59 -7.03 -11.84
C TYR A 278 -14.85 -5.54 -12.08
N ASP A 279 -15.95 -5.19 -12.75
CA ASP A 279 -16.35 -3.83 -13.09
C ASP A 279 -17.12 -3.11 -11.97
N GLU A 280 -17.37 -3.81 -10.85
CA GLU A 280 -17.98 -3.26 -9.64
C GLU A 280 -16.97 -3.11 -8.48
N ALA A 281 -15.70 -3.47 -8.70
CA ALA A 281 -14.62 -3.42 -7.72
C ALA A 281 -13.66 -2.26 -8.01
N LEU A 282 -13.26 -1.52 -6.97
CA LEU A 282 -12.25 -0.45 -7.04
C LEU A 282 -11.28 -0.50 -5.85
N TRP A 283 -10.66 -1.65 -5.64
CA TRP A 283 -9.84 -1.97 -4.48
C TRP A 283 -8.55 -1.14 -4.34
N GLY A 284 -8.27 -0.80 -3.08
CA GLY A 284 -7.13 0.00 -2.65
C GLY A 284 -7.34 1.49 -2.86
N ASN A 285 -8.56 1.92 -3.24
CA ASN A 285 -8.92 3.34 -3.17
C ASN A 285 -9.12 3.80 -1.72
N THR A 286 -9.25 2.85 -0.79
CA THR A 286 -9.35 3.08 0.65
C THR A 286 -8.12 2.55 1.39
N ARG A 287 -7.81 1.25 1.40
CA ARG A 287 -6.67 0.72 2.18
C ARG A 287 -6.10 -0.61 1.69
N VAL A 288 -6.85 -1.46 0.99
CA VAL A 288 -6.38 -2.82 0.70
C VAL A 288 -5.22 -2.84 -0.29
N ASP A 289 -4.11 -3.43 0.17
CA ASP A 289 -2.88 -3.56 -0.60
C ASP A 289 -2.81 -4.91 -1.31
N TRP A 290 -3.32 -5.98 -0.67
CA TRP A 290 -3.25 -7.32 -1.22
C TRP A 290 -4.54 -8.10 -1.09
N ILE A 291 -4.85 -8.88 -2.13
CA ILE A 291 -6.00 -9.76 -2.15
C ILE A 291 -5.58 -11.17 -2.57
N ALA A 292 -6.10 -12.17 -1.87
CA ALA A 292 -5.97 -13.57 -2.24
C ALA A 292 -7.36 -14.16 -2.54
N LEU A 293 -7.57 -14.59 -3.78
CA LEU A 293 -8.82 -15.17 -4.25
C LEU A 293 -8.64 -16.69 -4.42
N ALA A 294 -8.98 -17.46 -3.39
CA ALA A 294 -9.13 -18.92 -3.45
C ALA A 294 -10.45 -19.31 -4.14
N ALA A 295 -10.57 -18.91 -5.40
CA ALA A 295 -11.74 -19.14 -6.24
C ALA A 295 -11.32 -19.51 -7.67
N CYS A 296 -12.12 -20.31 -8.36
CA CYS A 296 -11.75 -20.88 -9.66
C CYS A 296 -11.59 -19.79 -10.73
N MET A 297 -10.54 -19.88 -11.56
CA MET A 297 -10.38 -19.13 -12.80
C MET A 297 -10.42 -17.59 -12.69
N VAL A 298 -10.26 -17.05 -11.49
CA VAL A 298 -10.28 -15.59 -11.25
C VAL A 298 -9.13 -14.86 -11.94
N LEU A 299 -7.97 -15.52 -12.10
CA LEU A 299 -6.83 -15.01 -12.87
C LEU A 299 -6.57 -15.87 -14.11
N ASN A 300 -7.62 -16.25 -14.82
CA ASN A 300 -7.51 -17.13 -15.98
C ASN A 300 -6.70 -16.49 -17.13
N GLU A 301 -5.73 -17.21 -17.69
CA GLU A 301 -4.84 -16.71 -18.76
C GLU A 301 -5.56 -16.68 -20.12
N SER A 302 -6.49 -17.62 -20.32
CA SER A 302 -7.19 -17.74 -21.59
C SER A 302 -8.00 -16.48 -21.88
N ASN A 303 -7.91 -15.99 -23.12
CA ASN A 303 -8.53 -14.74 -23.57
C ASN A 303 -8.13 -13.50 -22.76
N ASN A 304 -6.99 -13.52 -22.05
CA ASN A 304 -6.54 -12.46 -21.15
C ASN A 304 -7.57 -12.12 -20.06
N ASN A 305 -8.30 -13.12 -19.57
CA ASN A 305 -9.34 -12.91 -18.56
C ASN A 305 -8.78 -12.36 -17.23
N TYR A 306 -7.53 -12.63 -16.88
CA TYR A 306 -6.85 -12.00 -15.73
C TYR A 306 -6.88 -10.47 -15.82
N ALA A 307 -6.78 -9.90 -17.02
CA ALA A 307 -6.71 -8.46 -17.25
C ALA A 307 -8.05 -7.75 -17.00
N LEU A 308 -9.15 -8.49 -16.83
CA LEU A 308 -10.44 -7.91 -16.43
C LEU A 308 -10.33 -7.17 -15.09
N TRP A 309 -9.45 -7.63 -14.19
CA TRP A 309 -9.25 -7.00 -12.90
C TRP A 309 -8.34 -5.77 -12.94
N GLU A 310 -7.67 -5.44 -14.04
CA GLU A 310 -6.74 -4.29 -14.07
C GLU A 310 -7.42 -2.98 -13.66
N ASP A 311 -8.65 -2.75 -14.13
CA ASP A 311 -9.39 -1.53 -13.81
C ASP A 311 -9.82 -1.44 -12.33
N SER A 312 -9.82 -2.57 -11.60
CA SER A 312 -10.17 -2.61 -10.17
C SER A 312 -9.05 -2.16 -9.25
N PHE A 313 -7.83 -1.91 -9.75
CA PHE A 313 -6.70 -1.48 -8.91
C PHE A 313 -6.70 0.05 -8.80
N LYS A 314 -6.97 0.57 -7.59
CA LYS A 314 -6.94 2.01 -7.25
C LYS A 314 -5.96 2.37 -6.12
N GLY A 315 -5.05 1.45 -5.85
CA GLY A 315 -4.03 1.51 -4.80
C GLY A 315 -3.60 0.11 -4.39
N LEU A 316 -4.36 -0.91 -4.79
CA LEU A 316 -4.01 -2.31 -4.65
C LEU A 316 -2.65 -2.62 -5.30
N HIS A 317 -1.84 -3.43 -4.63
CA HIS A 317 -0.54 -3.88 -5.10
C HIS A 317 -0.65 -5.13 -5.96
N SER A 318 -1.33 -6.17 -5.45
CA SER A 318 -1.47 -7.43 -6.17
C SER A 318 -2.69 -8.26 -5.77
N VAL A 319 -3.14 -9.07 -6.71
CA VAL A 319 -4.11 -10.15 -6.54
C VAL A 319 -3.43 -11.47 -6.86
N VAL A 320 -3.50 -12.44 -5.94
CA VAL A 320 -3.15 -13.85 -6.22
C VAL A 320 -4.41 -14.70 -6.29
N GLY A 321 -4.40 -15.76 -7.12
CA GLY A 321 -5.56 -16.64 -7.25
C GLY A 321 -5.35 -17.81 -8.19
N TRP A 322 -6.41 -18.58 -8.44
CA TRP A 322 -6.36 -19.69 -9.40
C TRP A 322 -6.50 -19.21 -10.84
N GLU A 323 -5.64 -19.72 -11.73
CA GLU A 323 -5.74 -19.55 -13.19
C GLU A 323 -6.69 -20.60 -13.78
N THR A 324 -6.65 -21.83 -13.24
CA THR A 324 -7.52 -22.94 -13.63
C THR A 324 -8.71 -23.10 -12.69
N ILE A 325 -9.51 -24.15 -12.91
CA ILE A 325 -10.37 -24.68 -11.85
C ILE A 325 -9.45 -25.11 -10.70
N GLY A 326 -9.64 -24.51 -9.53
CA GLY A 326 -8.85 -24.79 -8.33
C GLY A 326 -9.35 -26.03 -7.58
N THR A 327 -8.70 -26.34 -6.48
CA THR A 327 -9.17 -27.33 -5.51
C THR A 327 -9.28 -26.68 -4.15
N GLY A 328 -10.35 -27.00 -3.41
CA GLY A 328 -10.47 -26.61 -2.02
C GLY A 328 -9.67 -27.57 -1.14
N HIS A 329 -8.89 -27.05 -0.19
CA HIS A 329 -8.13 -27.83 0.77
C HIS A 329 -8.00 -27.09 2.11
N PRO A 330 -8.31 -27.73 3.25
CA PRO A 330 -8.39 -27.05 4.54
C PRO A 330 -7.08 -26.38 4.99
N ASP A 331 -5.94 -26.88 4.52
CA ASP A 331 -4.63 -26.33 4.87
C ASP A 331 -4.17 -25.15 3.99
N LEU A 332 -4.84 -24.82 2.88
CA LEU A 332 -4.34 -23.83 1.91
C LEU A 332 -4.07 -22.47 2.56
N GLY A 333 -5.07 -21.89 3.23
CA GLY A 333 -4.92 -20.58 3.88
C GLY A 333 -3.92 -20.60 5.05
N THR A 334 -3.90 -21.70 5.82
CA THR A 334 -2.93 -21.89 6.90
C THR A 334 -1.49 -21.93 6.38
N ILE A 335 -1.22 -22.71 5.32
CA ILE A 335 0.11 -22.79 4.73
C ILE A 335 0.50 -21.45 4.13
N PHE A 336 -0.42 -20.80 3.42
CA PHE A 336 -0.20 -19.48 2.82
C PHE A 336 0.22 -18.44 3.86
N ALA A 337 -0.61 -18.21 4.88
CA ALA A 337 -0.32 -17.23 5.93
C ALA A 337 0.97 -17.56 6.70
N ASN A 338 1.29 -18.85 6.90
CA ASN A 338 2.54 -19.24 7.56
C ASN A 338 3.78 -18.83 6.76
N ARG A 339 3.71 -18.94 5.43
CA ARG A 339 4.82 -18.58 4.53
C ARG A 339 5.02 -17.07 4.48
N LEU A 340 3.94 -16.30 4.48
CA LEU A 340 3.98 -14.83 4.57
C LEU A 340 4.72 -14.38 5.84
N ARG A 341 4.34 -14.93 7.00
CA ARG A 341 4.95 -14.65 8.31
C ARG A 341 6.40 -15.10 8.46
N GLN A 342 6.87 -15.96 7.56
CA GLN A 342 8.27 -16.39 7.49
C GLN A 342 9.11 -15.45 6.61
N GLY A 343 8.52 -14.37 6.10
CA GLY A 343 9.18 -13.41 5.23
C GLY A 343 9.44 -13.92 3.82
N ASN A 344 8.51 -14.70 3.27
CA ASN A 344 8.48 -15.00 1.85
C ASN A 344 7.59 -13.98 1.14
N THR A 345 7.81 -13.74 -0.15
CA THR A 345 6.92 -12.90 -0.96
C THR A 345 5.52 -13.49 -0.98
N ILE A 346 4.54 -12.65 -1.28
CA ILE A 346 3.14 -13.07 -1.43
C ILE A 346 3.03 -14.10 -2.55
N TRP A 347 3.69 -13.85 -3.67
CA TRP A 347 3.70 -14.77 -4.80
C TRP A 347 4.33 -16.13 -4.46
N ASP A 348 5.51 -16.15 -3.84
CA ASP A 348 6.17 -17.40 -3.44
C ASP A 348 5.38 -18.17 -2.38
N SER A 349 4.70 -17.44 -1.49
CA SER A 349 3.84 -18.03 -0.47
C SER A 349 2.63 -18.71 -1.12
N TRP A 350 1.99 -18.07 -2.11
CA TRP A 350 0.83 -18.62 -2.81
C TRP A 350 1.19 -19.84 -3.66
N LYS A 351 2.29 -19.77 -4.42
CA LYS A 351 2.82 -20.92 -5.18
C LYS A 351 3.10 -22.11 -4.26
N TYR A 352 3.79 -21.87 -3.14
CA TYR A 352 4.12 -22.93 -2.19
C TYR A 352 2.87 -23.56 -1.56
N ALA A 353 1.90 -22.73 -1.15
CA ALA A 353 0.67 -23.21 -0.52
C ALA A 353 -0.15 -24.06 -1.50
N THR A 354 -0.26 -23.62 -2.75
CA THR A 354 -1.01 -24.33 -3.80
C THR A 354 -0.29 -25.62 -4.24
N ASP A 355 1.03 -25.61 -4.41
CA ASP A 355 1.85 -26.82 -4.62
C ASP A 355 1.62 -27.85 -3.51
N SER A 356 1.52 -27.40 -2.25
CA SER A 356 1.42 -28.28 -1.08
C SER A 356 0.06 -28.99 -0.93
N ILE A 357 -0.98 -28.54 -1.65
CA ILE A 357 -2.36 -29.03 -1.48
C ILE A 357 -2.93 -29.68 -2.72
N ILE A 358 -2.28 -29.55 -3.88
CA ILE A 358 -2.77 -30.16 -5.11
C ILE A 358 -2.53 -31.67 -5.14
N PRO A 359 -3.51 -32.46 -5.61
CA PRO A 359 -3.39 -33.92 -5.59
C PRO A 359 -2.68 -34.51 -6.83
N TRP A 360 -2.53 -33.73 -7.91
CA TRP A 360 -1.90 -34.14 -9.18
C TRP A 360 -1.61 -32.92 -10.08
N ASP A 361 -0.85 -33.11 -11.16
CA ASP A 361 -0.52 -32.08 -12.15
C ASP A 361 -1.75 -31.49 -12.87
N GLY A 362 -1.65 -30.23 -13.32
CA GLY A 362 -2.66 -29.59 -14.18
C GLY A 362 -3.42 -28.44 -13.53
N TYR A 363 -3.10 -28.11 -12.28
CA TYR A 363 -3.52 -26.89 -11.64
C TYR A 363 -2.53 -25.76 -11.93
N ARG A 364 -3.03 -24.55 -12.11
CA ARG A 364 -2.21 -23.35 -12.27
C ARG A 364 -2.76 -22.21 -11.44
N VAL A 365 -1.86 -21.37 -10.96
CA VAL A 365 -2.16 -20.15 -10.21
C VAL A 365 -1.53 -18.95 -10.91
N GLY A 366 -2.06 -17.78 -10.61
CA GLY A 366 -1.56 -16.51 -11.12
C GLY A 366 -1.36 -15.46 -10.04
N ILE A 367 -0.58 -14.45 -10.40
CA ILE A 367 -0.54 -13.15 -9.74
C ILE A 367 -0.73 -12.07 -10.80
N LEU A 368 -1.58 -11.09 -10.50
CA LEU A 368 -1.67 -9.81 -11.22
C LEU A 368 -1.19 -8.73 -10.25
N ALA A 369 -0.23 -7.91 -10.66
CA ALA A 369 0.39 -6.92 -9.79
C ALA A 369 0.70 -5.62 -10.55
N VAL A 370 0.78 -4.52 -9.81
CA VAL A 370 1.14 -3.23 -10.40
C VAL A 370 2.65 -3.16 -10.73
N ASP A 371 2.95 -2.69 -11.93
CA ASP A 371 4.28 -2.22 -12.36
C ASP A 371 4.35 -0.70 -12.12
N ILE A 372 5.22 -0.31 -11.18
CA ILE A 372 5.33 1.08 -10.69
C ILE A 372 6.31 1.94 -11.51
N ASP A 373 7.20 1.33 -12.29
CA ASP A 373 8.27 2.05 -12.99
C ASP A 373 8.18 1.91 -14.52
N GLY A 374 7.24 1.09 -15.01
CA GLY A 374 6.98 0.81 -16.41
C GLY A 374 8.05 -0.05 -17.07
N ASN A 375 8.88 -0.72 -16.27
CA ASN A 375 9.90 -1.65 -16.72
C ASN A 375 9.58 -3.06 -16.23
N THR A 376 8.88 -3.81 -17.07
CA THR A 376 8.52 -5.23 -16.88
C THR A 376 9.69 -6.22 -16.71
N ASN A 377 10.95 -5.76 -16.57
CA ASN A 377 12.07 -6.60 -16.18
C ASN A 377 12.38 -6.52 -14.68
N THR A 378 11.90 -5.49 -14.01
CA THR A 378 11.87 -5.39 -12.56
C THR A 378 10.52 -5.95 -12.09
N LYS A 379 10.54 -6.65 -10.96
CA LYS A 379 9.38 -7.36 -10.43
C LYS A 379 8.99 -6.69 -9.14
N GLU A 380 8.21 -5.63 -9.23
CA GLU A 380 7.91 -4.76 -8.10
C GLU A 380 6.86 -5.39 -7.19
N CYS A 381 5.57 -5.07 -7.38
CA CYS A 381 4.51 -5.60 -6.52
C CYS A 381 4.39 -7.15 -6.59
N ILE A 382 5.03 -7.81 -7.56
CA ILE A 382 5.16 -9.28 -7.59
C ILE A 382 6.09 -9.79 -6.46
N ASP A 383 7.17 -9.07 -6.15
CA ASP A 383 8.14 -9.42 -5.11
C ASP A 383 7.76 -8.80 -3.75
N ASP A 384 6.52 -8.33 -3.61
CA ASP A 384 5.99 -7.84 -2.34
C ASP A 384 6.01 -8.92 -1.27
N HIS A 385 6.47 -8.53 -0.09
CA HIS A 385 6.23 -9.22 1.16
C HIS A 385 5.14 -8.47 1.91
N ILE A 386 4.39 -9.19 2.75
CA ILE A 386 3.49 -8.51 3.67
C ILE A 386 4.27 -7.57 4.60
N TYR A 387 3.58 -6.52 5.04
CA TYR A 387 4.16 -5.56 5.96
C TYR A 387 4.78 -6.21 7.19
N GLY A 388 5.98 -5.72 7.52
CA GLY A 388 6.76 -6.20 8.64
C GLY A 388 7.55 -7.49 8.40
N HIS A 389 7.40 -8.15 7.25
CA HIS A 389 8.08 -9.43 6.96
C HIS A 389 8.98 -9.41 5.71
N GLY A 390 9.19 -8.26 5.09
CA GLY A 390 10.16 -8.11 4.02
C GLY A 390 10.04 -6.77 3.32
N THR A 391 10.39 -6.75 2.03
CA THR A 391 10.29 -5.56 1.18
C THR A 391 8.99 -5.56 0.41
N TRP A 392 8.47 -4.38 0.14
CA TRP A 392 7.26 -4.18 -0.62
C TRP A 392 7.35 -2.85 -1.37
N PHE A 393 6.49 -2.67 -2.35
CA PHE A 393 6.44 -1.51 -3.22
C PHE A 393 5.11 -0.78 -3.07
N SER A 394 5.06 0.53 -3.30
CA SER A 394 3.83 1.29 -3.19
C SER A 394 3.42 1.84 -4.57
N PRO A 395 2.39 1.26 -5.20
CA PRO A 395 1.91 1.68 -6.51
C PRO A 395 1.16 3.01 -6.45
N SER A 396 1.09 3.74 -7.56
CA SER A 396 0.17 4.88 -7.66
C SER A 396 -1.28 4.38 -7.76
N GLY A 397 -2.23 5.10 -7.17
CA GLY A 397 -3.65 4.74 -7.32
C GLY A 397 -4.27 5.02 -8.70
N TYR A 398 -3.48 5.47 -9.67
CA TYR A 398 -3.93 5.85 -11.02
C TYR A 398 -2.79 5.73 -12.04
N ASP A 399 -3.16 5.61 -13.32
CA ASP A 399 -2.25 5.48 -14.48
C ASP A 399 -1.20 4.37 -14.30
N VAL A 400 -1.60 3.25 -13.70
CA VAL A 400 -0.74 2.10 -13.40
C VAL A 400 -0.53 1.20 -14.62
N GLN A 401 0.65 0.60 -14.70
CA GLN A 401 0.93 -0.52 -15.59
C GLN A 401 0.84 -1.81 -14.78
N PHE A 402 0.74 -2.95 -15.45
CA PHE A 402 0.58 -4.24 -14.80
C PHE A 402 1.62 -5.24 -15.28
N ASP A 403 2.11 -6.05 -14.34
CA ASP A 403 2.82 -7.28 -14.61
C ASP A 403 2.00 -8.47 -14.09
N HIS A 404 2.22 -9.63 -14.69
CA HIS A 404 1.54 -10.86 -14.29
C HIS A 404 2.43 -12.07 -14.46
N GLU A 405 2.23 -13.04 -13.58
CA GLU A 405 2.91 -14.34 -13.67
C GLU A 405 1.94 -15.48 -13.48
N PHE A 406 2.29 -16.61 -14.10
CA PHE A 406 1.61 -17.88 -13.91
C PHE A 406 2.58 -18.96 -13.44
N HIS A 407 2.11 -19.80 -12.54
CA HIS A 407 2.82 -20.96 -12.04
C HIS A 407 2.03 -22.22 -12.33
N SER A 408 2.70 -23.26 -12.84
CA SER A 408 2.11 -24.59 -12.95
C SER A 408 2.41 -25.33 -11.67
N CYS A 409 1.36 -25.65 -10.91
CA CYS A 409 1.51 -26.25 -9.59
C CYS A 409 2.18 -27.63 -9.69
N ILE A 410 3.07 -27.93 -8.74
CA ILE A 410 3.84 -29.17 -8.66
C ILE A 410 3.48 -29.88 -7.35
N PRO A 411 2.89 -31.09 -7.41
CA PRO A 411 2.41 -31.82 -6.22
C PRO A 411 3.54 -32.49 -5.39
#